data_AF-A0A2A5S745-F1
#
_entry.id   AF-A0A2A5S745-F1
#
_cell.length_a   1.000
_cell.length_b   1.000
_cell.length_c   1.000
_cell.angle_alpha   90.00
_cell.angle_beta   90.00
_cell.angle_gamma   90.00
#
_symmetry.space_group_name_H-M   'P 1'
#
loop_
_entity.id
_entity.type
_entity.pdbx_description
1 polymer ?
#
loop_
_entity_poly.entity_id
_entity_poly.type
_entity_poly.pdbx_seq_one_letter_code
_entity_poly.pdbx_strand_id
1 'polypeptide(L)'
;MDVQYANSFTDPAKGKTIAHTMYGSGKDVIFQCAGGTGTGAFNEAKAQNTERNESDKVWLIGVDQDQKYLGNYVSKDKQKSNFVLVSTIKEVGNVVKDFANKVKNNEFKGGETVTYNLKNGGVSLGLDNVTPEIKASVEKAKNDIISEKVVVPVN
;
A
#
# COMPACT_ATOMS: atom_id res chain seq x y z
N MET A 1 12.43 -6.27 10.54
CA MET A 1 11.82 -6.07 9.21
C MET A 1 12.84 -6.52 8.19
N ASP A 2 12.43 -7.37 7.24
CA ASP A 2 13.32 -7.87 6.20
C ASP A 2 12.97 -7.18 4.90
N VAL A 3 13.98 -6.72 4.16
CA VAL A 3 13.81 -5.96 2.92
C VAL A 3 14.31 -6.79 1.75
N GLN A 4 13.55 -6.79 0.66
CA GLN A 4 13.91 -7.47 -0.59
C GLN A 4 13.70 -6.50 -1.75
N TYR A 5 14.73 -6.36 -2.60
CA TYR A 5 14.66 -5.52 -3.79
C TYR A 5 14.40 -6.37 -5.03
N ALA A 6 13.32 -6.08 -5.74
CA ALA A 6 13.02 -6.74 -7.00
C ALA A 6 13.92 -6.27 -8.16
N ASN A 7 14.52 -5.08 -8.04
CA ASN A 7 15.29 -4.40 -9.09
C ASN A 7 14.52 -4.24 -10.41
N SER A 8 13.19 -4.22 -10.34
CA SER A 8 12.27 -3.98 -11.46
C SER A 8 10.90 -3.58 -10.92
N PHE A 9 10.22 -2.65 -11.60
CA PHE A 9 8.82 -2.30 -11.35
C PHE A 9 7.84 -2.99 -12.30
N THR A 10 8.33 -3.84 -13.21
CA THR A 10 7.54 -4.45 -14.29
C THR A 10 7.74 -5.95 -14.41
N ASP A 11 8.18 -6.61 -13.34
CA ASP A 11 8.41 -8.06 -13.29
C ASP A 11 7.53 -8.73 -12.21
N PRO A 12 6.26 -9.05 -12.53
CA PRO A 12 5.37 -9.76 -11.62
C PRO A 12 5.89 -11.13 -11.19
N ALA A 13 6.67 -11.82 -12.03
CA ALA A 13 7.21 -13.13 -11.67
C ALA A 13 8.20 -13.00 -10.51
N LYS A 14 9.09 -11.99 -10.57
CA LYS A 14 10.01 -11.67 -9.47
C LYS A 14 9.27 -11.29 -8.20
N GLY A 15 8.22 -10.47 -8.31
CA GLY A 15 7.38 -10.08 -7.16
C GLY A 15 6.75 -11.29 -6.47
N LYS A 16 6.24 -12.25 -7.26
CA LYS A 16 5.69 -13.51 -6.75
C LYS A 16 6.75 -14.33 -6.01
N THR A 17 7.94 -14.53 -6.62
CA THR A 17 9.03 -15.30 -6.00
C THR A 17 9.52 -14.70 -4.67
N ILE A 18 9.63 -13.37 -4.61
CA ILE A 18 10.01 -12.67 -3.37
C ILE A 18 8.95 -12.88 -2.30
N ALA A 19 7.67 -12.63 -2.61
CA ALA A 19 6.59 -12.82 -1.65
C ALA A 19 6.50 -14.28 -1.17
N HIS A 20 6.71 -15.25 -2.08
CA HIS A 20 6.70 -16.67 -1.76
C HIS A 20 7.77 -17.00 -0.71
N THR A 21 8.99 -16.49 -0.94
CA THR A 21 10.11 -16.68 -0.02
C THR A 21 9.83 -16.03 1.34
N MET A 22 9.29 -14.81 1.35
CA MET A 22 8.97 -14.09 2.58
C MET A 22 7.89 -14.83 3.40
N TYR A 23 6.76 -15.20 2.78
CA TYR A 23 5.72 -15.97 3.47
C TYR A 23 6.22 -17.37 3.90
N GLY A 24 7.04 -18.03 3.07
CA GLY A 24 7.67 -19.31 3.41
C GLY A 24 8.64 -19.22 4.60
N SER A 25 9.27 -18.06 4.80
CA SER A 25 10.10 -17.76 5.97
C SER A 25 9.31 -17.32 7.21
N GLY A 26 7.98 -17.43 7.18
CA GLY A 26 7.10 -17.13 8.31
C GLY A 26 6.70 -15.67 8.46
N LYS A 27 6.92 -14.83 7.44
CA LYS A 27 6.29 -13.49 7.43
C LYS A 27 4.78 -13.66 7.30
N ASP A 28 4.05 -12.83 8.03
CA ASP A 28 2.60 -12.76 8.08
C ASP A 28 2.07 -11.51 7.38
N VAL A 29 2.87 -10.44 7.28
CA VAL A 29 2.54 -9.21 6.56
C VAL A 29 3.67 -8.81 5.61
N ILE A 30 3.33 -8.49 4.36
CA ILE A 30 4.26 -7.92 3.38
C ILE A 30 3.77 -6.53 2.96
N PHE A 31 4.66 -5.54 2.92
CA PHE A 31 4.41 -4.25 2.31
C PHE A 31 5.09 -4.19 0.95
N GLN A 32 4.30 -4.16 -0.14
CA GLN A 32 4.85 -4.13 -1.49
C GLN A 32 4.94 -2.69 -1.99
N CYS A 33 6.13 -2.24 -2.37
CA CYS A 33 6.38 -0.92 -2.96
C CYS A 33 6.93 -1.05 -4.38
N ALA A 34 6.25 -1.83 -5.22
CA ALA A 34 6.88 -2.40 -6.41
C ALA A 34 6.10 -2.18 -7.72
N GLY A 35 5.12 -1.28 -7.77
CA GLY A 35 4.38 -0.98 -9.00
C GLY A 35 3.80 -2.25 -9.66
N GLY A 36 4.05 -2.44 -10.96
CA GLY A 36 3.62 -3.62 -11.71
C GLY A 36 4.19 -4.94 -11.16
N THR A 37 5.43 -4.96 -10.68
CA THR A 37 6.03 -6.11 -9.98
C THR A 37 5.19 -6.52 -8.76
N GLY A 38 4.60 -5.54 -8.06
CA GLY A 38 3.75 -5.74 -6.89
C GLY A 38 2.55 -6.66 -7.15
N THR A 39 2.04 -6.71 -8.38
CA THR A 39 0.94 -7.62 -8.77
C THR A 39 1.30 -9.09 -8.54
N GLY A 40 2.58 -9.45 -8.64
CA GLY A 40 3.09 -10.77 -8.28
C GLY A 40 2.92 -11.10 -6.80
N ALA A 41 3.14 -10.13 -5.92
CA ALA A 41 2.95 -10.30 -4.48
C ALA A 41 1.48 -10.50 -4.11
N PHE A 42 0.55 -9.80 -4.78
CA PHE A 42 -0.89 -10.06 -4.66
C PHE A 42 -1.26 -11.48 -5.08
N ASN A 43 -0.73 -11.94 -6.21
CA ASN A 43 -0.99 -13.30 -6.70
C ASN A 43 -0.48 -14.35 -5.72
N GLU A 44 0.69 -14.14 -5.11
CA GLU A 44 1.22 -15.05 -4.11
C GLU A 44 0.41 -15.04 -2.81
N ALA A 45 0.10 -13.85 -2.26
CA ALA A 45 -0.72 -13.75 -1.05
C ALA A 45 -2.07 -14.45 -1.24
N LYS A 46 -2.70 -14.30 -2.41
CA LYS A 46 -3.92 -15.01 -2.77
C LYS A 46 -3.73 -16.52 -2.78
N ALA A 47 -2.68 -17.02 -3.42
CA ALA A 47 -2.38 -18.46 -3.49
C ALA A 47 -2.10 -19.06 -2.10
N GLN A 48 -1.38 -18.34 -1.23
CA GLN A 48 -1.17 -18.76 0.15
C GLN A 48 -2.49 -18.86 0.92
N ASN A 49 -3.35 -17.85 0.78
CA ASN A 49 -4.57 -17.74 1.56
C ASN A 49 -5.69 -18.68 1.11
N THR A 50 -5.73 -19.11 -0.16
CA THR A 50 -6.67 -20.16 -0.61
C THR A 50 -6.38 -21.52 0.03
N GLU A 51 -5.13 -21.76 0.43
CA GLU A 51 -4.69 -23.02 1.05
C GLU A 51 -4.65 -22.96 2.59
N ARG A 52 -4.99 -21.81 3.19
CA ARG A 52 -5.01 -21.57 4.63
C ARG A 52 -6.44 -21.43 5.14
N ASN A 53 -6.64 -21.77 6.41
CA ASN A 53 -7.86 -21.35 7.10
C ASN A 53 -7.85 -19.83 7.22
N GLU A 54 -9.02 -19.21 7.31
CA GLU A 54 -9.12 -17.76 7.43
C GLU A 54 -8.37 -17.19 8.64
N SER A 55 -8.29 -17.96 9.74
CA SER A 55 -7.55 -17.58 10.95
C SER A 55 -6.04 -17.47 10.73
N ASP A 56 -5.50 -18.17 9.72
CA ASP A 56 -4.06 -18.33 9.49
C ASP A 56 -3.58 -17.53 8.28
N LYS A 57 -4.44 -16.62 7.79
CA LYS A 57 -4.17 -15.82 6.61
C LYS A 57 -2.92 -14.96 6.77
N VAL A 58 -2.26 -14.72 5.65
CA VAL A 58 -1.22 -13.72 5.50
C VAL A 58 -1.82 -12.45 4.88
N TRP A 59 -1.21 -11.32 5.18
CA TRP A 59 -1.65 -10.00 4.75
C TRP A 59 -0.68 -9.37 3.76
N LEU A 60 -1.21 -8.48 2.95
CA LEU A 60 -0.45 -7.62 2.06
C LEU A 60 -0.87 -6.16 2.26
N ILE A 61 0.09 -5.24 2.27
CA ILE A 61 -0.14 -3.79 2.23
C ILE A 61 0.12 -3.31 0.80
N GLY A 62 -0.90 -2.67 0.20
CA GLY A 62 -0.84 -2.11 -1.15
C GLY A 62 -0.24 -0.71 -1.24
N VAL A 63 0.02 -0.22 -2.46
CA VAL A 63 0.53 1.13 -2.75
C VAL A 63 -0.21 1.82 -3.90
N ASP A 64 -0.01 3.14 -4.00
CA ASP A 64 -0.47 4.09 -5.01
C ASP A 64 -1.98 4.29 -5.05
N GLN A 65 -2.76 3.21 -5.07
CA GLN A 65 -4.22 3.20 -5.14
C GLN A 65 -4.79 2.46 -3.95
N ASP A 66 -6.11 2.54 -3.75
CA ASP A 66 -6.79 1.53 -2.94
C ASP A 66 -6.83 0.21 -3.71
N GLN A 67 -5.96 -0.72 -3.30
CA GLN A 67 -5.80 -2.02 -3.94
C GLN A 67 -6.63 -3.13 -3.28
N LYS A 68 -7.58 -2.80 -2.38
CA LYS A 68 -8.47 -3.78 -1.74
C LYS A 68 -9.15 -4.71 -2.73
N TYR A 69 -9.51 -4.22 -3.91
CA TYR A 69 -10.18 -5.01 -4.97
C TYR A 69 -9.37 -6.23 -5.44
N LEU A 70 -8.04 -6.21 -5.29
CA LEU A 70 -7.16 -7.33 -5.63
C LEU A 70 -7.11 -8.41 -4.53
N GLY A 71 -7.58 -8.08 -3.32
CA GLY A 71 -7.45 -8.91 -2.13
C GLY A 71 -8.50 -10.01 -1.96
N ASN A 72 -9.56 -10.03 -2.76
CA ASN A 72 -10.70 -10.93 -2.52
C ASN A 72 -10.34 -12.39 -2.83
N TYR A 73 -10.68 -13.30 -1.91
CA TYR A 73 -10.45 -14.74 -2.03
C TYR A 73 -11.47 -15.57 -1.23
N VAL A 74 -11.41 -16.89 -1.40
CA VAL A 74 -12.11 -17.88 -0.56
C VAL A 74 -11.05 -18.74 0.12
N SER A 75 -11.08 -18.82 1.44
CA SER A 75 -10.13 -19.60 2.24
C SER A 75 -10.38 -21.11 2.13
N LYS A 76 -9.47 -21.91 2.68
CA LYS A 76 -9.58 -23.39 2.74
C LYS A 76 -10.86 -23.85 3.44
N ASP A 77 -11.21 -23.18 4.54
CA ASP A 77 -12.42 -23.38 5.34
C ASP A 77 -13.67 -22.65 4.76
N LYS A 78 -13.61 -22.28 3.47
CA LYS A 78 -14.72 -21.76 2.66
C LYS A 78 -15.27 -20.39 3.08
N GLN A 79 -14.47 -19.61 3.80
CA GLN A 79 -14.83 -18.23 4.13
C GLN A 79 -14.46 -17.28 3.00
N LYS A 80 -15.36 -16.36 2.64
CA LYS A 80 -15.05 -15.26 1.74
C LYS A 80 -14.33 -14.17 2.54
N SER A 81 -13.16 -13.74 2.07
CA SER A 81 -12.35 -12.76 2.79
C SER A 81 -11.52 -11.88 1.86
N ASN A 82 -10.78 -10.95 2.46
CA ASN A 82 -9.87 -10.03 1.80
C ASN A 82 -8.54 -9.93 2.58
N PHE A 83 -7.41 -10.12 1.89
CA PHE A 83 -6.08 -10.13 2.53
C PHE A 83 -5.32 -8.79 2.43
N VAL A 84 -5.92 -7.75 1.86
CA VAL A 84 -5.30 -6.42 1.81
C VAL A 84 -5.52 -5.73 3.14
N LEU A 85 -4.47 -5.59 3.95
CA LEU A 85 -4.59 -5.02 5.29
C LEU A 85 -4.95 -3.53 5.22
N VAL A 86 -4.12 -2.78 4.49
CA VAL A 86 -4.31 -1.38 4.12
C VAL A 86 -3.68 -1.14 2.76
N SER A 87 -3.95 0.01 2.14
CA SER A 87 -3.15 0.49 0.99
C SER A 87 -2.64 1.90 1.27
N THR A 88 -1.36 2.16 1.00
CA THR A 88 -0.84 3.53 0.99
C THR A 88 -1.23 4.20 -0.30
N ILE A 89 -2.17 5.13 -0.24
CA ILE A 89 -2.70 5.82 -1.40
C ILE A 89 -1.79 7.02 -1.68
N LYS A 90 -1.36 7.15 -2.94
CA LYS A 90 -0.59 8.29 -3.42
C LYS A 90 -1.39 8.96 -4.53
N GLU A 91 -1.77 10.20 -4.31
CA GLU A 91 -2.74 10.92 -5.12
C GLU A 91 -2.18 11.43 -6.46
N VAL A 92 -1.36 10.63 -7.15
CA VAL A 92 -0.67 11.02 -8.40
C VAL A 92 -1.66 11.52 -9.45
N GLY A 93 -2.84 10.89 -9.58
CA GLY A 93 -3.88 11.34 -10.50
C GLY A 93 -4.39 12.75 -10.17
N ASN A 94 -4.66 13.03 -8.89
CA ASN A 94 -5.07 14.36 -8.44
C ASN A 94 -3.95 15.39 -8.54
N VAL A 95 -2.69 14.99 -8.32
CA VAL A 95 -1.51 15.84 -8.50
C VAL A 95 -1.35 16.25 -9.96
N VAL A 96 -1.45 15.32 -10.91
CA VAL A 96 -1.38 15.63 -12.35
C VAL A 96 -2.53 16.55 -12.77
N LYS A 97 -3.73 16.33 -12.25
CA LYS A 97 -4.90 17.19 -12.51
C LYS A 97 -4.69 18.60 -11.97
N ASP A 98 -4.21 18.75 -10.74
CA ASP A 98 -3.87 20.05 -10.14
C ASP A 98 -2.84 20.80 -10.99
N PHE A 99 -1.76 20.12 -11.39
CA PHE A 99 -0.74 20.68 -12.27
C PHE A 99 -1.32 21.15 -13.61
N ALA A 100 -2.11 20.31 -14.29
CA ALA A 100 -2.72 20.65 -15.57
C ALA A 100 -3.67 21.86 -15.47
N ASN A 101 -4.42 21.97 -14.37
CA ASN A 101 -5.28 23.11 -14.11
C ASN A 101 -4.48 24.40 -13.89
N LYS A 102 -3.39 24.34 -13.13
CA LYS A 102 -2.49 25.49 -12.92
C LYS A 102 -1.89 25.99 -14.23
N VAL A 103 -1.46 25.08 -15.11
CA VAL A 103 -0.97 25.44 -16.45
C VAL A 103 -2.08 26.11 -17.26
N LYS A 104 -3.28 25.50 -17.31
CA LYS A 104 -4.44 26.04 -18.02
C LYS A 104 -4.82 27.45 -17.55
N ASN A 105 -4.71 27.70 -16.25
CA ASN A 105 -5.07 28.98 -15.63
C ASN A 105 -3.92 30.02 -15.63
N ASN A 106 -2.76 29.72 -16.22
CA ASN A 106 -1.54 30.54 -16.14
C ASN A 106 -1.02 30.77 -14.70
N GLU A 107 -1.31 29.84 -13.79
CA GLU A 107 -0.89 29.86 -12.38
C GLU A 107 0.34 28.95 -12.14
N PHE A 108 0.81 28.23 -13.17
CA PHE A 108 1.93 27.32 -13.03
C PHE A 108 3.24 28.07 -12.80
N LYS A 109 3.91 27.74 -11.69
CA LYS A 109 5.22 28.28 -11.32
C LYS A 109 6.32 27.25 -11.63
N GLY A 110 6.99 27.42 -12.76
CA GLY A 110 8.14 26.60 -13.12
C GLY A 110 9.32 26.80 -12.16
N GLY A 111 10.11 25.74 -11.95
CA GLY A 111 11.31 25.79 -11.09
C GLY A 111 11.05 25.59 -9.59
N GLU A 112 9.79 25.48 -9.16
CA GLU A 112 9.44 25.22 -7.76
C GLU A 112 9.24 23.72 -7.49
N THR A 113 9.62 23.28 -6.29
CA THR A 113 9.25 21.95 -5.77
C THR A 113 7.93 22.06 -5.01
N VAL A 114 6.90 21.38 -5.49
CA VAL A 114 5.61 21.28 -4.81
C VAL A 114 5.54 19.94 -4.07
N THR A 115 5.36 19.99 -2.75
CA THR A 115 5.27 18.79 -1.91
C THR A 115 3.81 18.42 -1.65
N TYR A 116 3.45 17.17 -1.95
CA TYR A 116 2.16 16.58 -1.64
C TYR A 116 2.36 15.53 -0.53
N ASN A 117 1.78 15.76 0.64
CA ASN A 117 2.03 15.03 1.89
C ASN A 117 0.72 14.75 2.65
N LEU A 118 0.81 14.21 3.87
CA LEU A 118 -0.36 13.92 4.71
C LEU A 118 -1.20 15.19 5.04
N LYS A 119 -0.56 16.36 5.19
CA LYS A 119 -1.23 17.61 5.57
C LYS A 119 -2.13 18.16 4.47
N ASN A 120 -1.72 18.02 3.21
CA ASN A 120 -2.49 18.49 2.05
C ASN A 120 -3.20 17.38 1.28
N GLY A 121 -3.27 16.18 1.85
CA GLY A 121 -3.98 15.03 1.25
C GLY A 121 -3.26 14.41 0.05
N GLY A 122 -1.97 14.72 -0.16
CA GLY A 122 -1.16 14.12 -1.23
C GLY A 122 -0.92 12.62 -1.08
N VAL A 123 -0.98 12.13 0.16
CA VAL A 123 -0.93 10.71 0.52
C VAL A 123 -1.96 10.42 1.61
N SER A 124 -2.49 9.20 1.62
CA SER A 124 -3.44 8.72 2.61
C SER A 124 -3.37 7.19 2.78
N LEU A 125 -4.25 6.61 3.60
CA LEU A 125 -4.36 5.16 3.80
C LEU A 125 -5.79 4.70 3.54
N GLY A 126 -5.95 3.60 2.80
CA GLY A 126 -7.18 2.81 2.79
C GLY A 126 -7.26 1.93 4.04
N LEU A 127 -8.34 2.05 4.83
CA LEU A 127 -8.45 1.46 6.18
C LEU A 127 -9.62 0.47 6.33
N ASP A 128 -10.12 -0.08 5.23
CA ASP A 128 -11.31 -0.91 5.23
C ASP A 128 -11.22 -2.15 6.12
N ASN A 129 -10.08 -2.85 6.10
CA ASN A 129 -9.90 -4.16 6.73
C ASN A 129 -9.26 -4.09 8.12
N VAL A 130 -9.22 -2.91 8.75
CA VAL A 130 -8.60 -2.74 10.07
C VAL A 130 -9.64 -2.50 11.17
N THR A 131 -9.31 -2.92 12.39
CA THR A 131 -10.16 -2.75 13.57
C THR A 131 -10.31 -1.27 13.95
N PRO A 132 -11.36 -0.88 14.70
CA PRO A 132 -11.50 0.49 15.20
C PRO A 132 -10.27 0.98 15.99
N GLU A 133 -9.63 0.08 16.74
CA GLU A 133 -8.40 0.38 17.50
C GLU A 133 -7.23 0.71 16.57
N ILE A 134 -7.05 -0.05 15.49
CA ILE A 134 -6.02 0.24 14.48
C ILE A 134 -6.35 1.56 13.78
N LYS A 135 -7.62 1.82 13.42
CA LYS A 135 -8.05 3.10 12.83
C LYS A 135 -7.68 4.28 13.74
N ALA A 136 -8.00 4.18 15.02
CA ALA A 136 -7.68 5.22 16.00
C ALA A 136 -6.18 5.45 16.13
N SER A 137 -5.39 4.38 16.17
CA SER A 137 -3.92 4.44 16.24
C SER A 137 -3.31 5.10 14.99
N VAL A 138 -3.82 4.76 13.81
CA VAL A 138 -3.41 5.36 12.53
C VAL A 138 -3.76 6.86 12.48
N GLU A 139 -4.98 7.24 12.83
CA GLU A 139 -5.39 8.66 12.83
C GLU A 139 -4.59 9.47 13.85
N LYS A 140 -4.30 8.89 15.03
CA LYS A 140 -3.41 9.53 16.01
C LYS A 140 -2.01 9.75 15.42
N ALA A 141 -1.42 8.73 14.81
CA ALA A 141 -0.09 8.84 14.20
C ALA A 141 -0.06 9.88 13.08
N LYS A 142 -1.07 9.90 12.21
CA LYS A 142 -1.25 10.92 11.17
C LYS A 142 -1.31 12.33 11.75
N ASN A 143 -2.08 12.55 12.82
CA ASN A 143 -2.17 13.86 13.48
C ASN A 143 -0.85 14.26 14.16
N ASP A 144 -0.16 13.31 14.80
CA ASP A 144 1.15 13.55 15.40
C ASP A 144 2.20 13.91 14.31
N ILE A 145 2.12 13.34 13.10
CA ILE A 145 2.97 13.71 11.96
C ILE A 145 2.61 15.09 11.39
N ILE A 146 1.32 15.37 11.19
CA ILE A 146 0.85 16.66 10.63
C ILE A 146 1.18 17.83 11.57
N SER A 147 1.14 17.60 12.88
CA SER A 147 1.52 18.57 13.91
C SER A 147 3.02 18.63 14.19
N GLU A 148 3.83 17.88 13.45
CA GLU A 148 5.30 17.81 13.58
C GLU A 148 5.80 17.29 14.95
N LYS A 149 4.91 16.78 15.79
CA LYS A 149 5.26 16.08 17.03
C LYS A 149 6.01 14.77 16.75
N VAL A 150 5.75 14.16 15.59
CA VAL A 150 6.53 13.05 15.03
C VAL A 150 7.11 13.47 13.70
N VAL A 151 8.43 13.40 13.57
CA VAL A 151 9.14 13.64 12.31
C VAL A 151 9.52 12.28 11.72
N VAL A 152 8.99 11.97 10.53
CA VAL A 152 9.31 10.74 9.81
C VAL A 152 10.73 10.86 9.22
N PRO A 153 11.65 9.91 9.48
CA PRO A 153 12.99 9.93 8.89
C PRO A 153 12.96 9.87 7.37
N VAL A 154 13.90 10.57 6.73
CA VAL A 154 14.17 10.49 5.29
C VAL A 154 15.49 9.76 5.11
N ASN A 155 15.43 8.52 4.63
CA ASN A 155 16.60 7.67 4.39
C ASN A 155 17.07 7.79 2.94
#